data_AF-A0A2T1BZJ5-F1
#
_entry.id   AF-A0A2T1BZJ5-F1
#
_cell.length_a   1.000
_cell.length_b   1.000
_cell.length_c   1.000
_cell.angle_alpha   90.00
_cell.angle_beta   90.00
_cell.angle_gamma   90.00
#
_symmetry.space_group_name_H-M   'P 1'
#
loop_
_entity.id
_entity.type
_entity.pdbx_description
1 polymer ?
#
loop_
_entity_poly.entity_id
_entity_poly.type
_entity_poly.pdbx_seq_one_letter_code
_entity_poly.pdbx_strand_id
1 'polypeptide(L)'
;MTIASVEISANVPNSTSKFTQTLKSLLELLDLEDDDEYGTLRPTESAFKTTINLIVEAYEHLGEHFPQGRASTDDEGGIRINWKNRAQDLRVCLFCPSNLSEKAYIYHQKNDEYASDEQVDGVTLVRWLDWFNQP
;
A
#
# COMPACT_ATOMS: atom_id res chain seq x y z
N MET A 1 37.49 39.04 -21.84
CA MET A 1 36.79 38.66 -20.58
C MET A 1 35.75 37.63 -20.97
N THR A 2 36.02 36.35 -20.69
CA THR A 2 35.11 35.25 -21.02
C THR A 2 34.40 34.85 -19.75
N ILE A 3 33.08 34.97 -19.73
CA ILE A 3 32.25 34.64 -18.56
C ILE A 3 32.03 33.12 -18.61
N ALA A 4 32.60 32.41 -17.65
CA ALA A 4 32.35 30.99 -17.47
C ALA A 4 30.87 30.78 -17.12
N SER A 5 30.16 30.02 -17.96
CA SER A 5 28.83 29.53 -17.61
C SER A 5 29.03 28.35 -16.65
N VAL A 6 28.63 28.53 -15.40
CA VAL A 6 28.56 27.45 -14.42
C VAL A 6 27.31 26.64 -14.74
N GLU A 7 27.49 25.46 -15.33
CA GLU A 7 26.43 24.47 -15.41
C GLU A 7 26.17 23.94 -13.99
N ILE A 8 25.02 24.31 -13.43
CA ILE A 8 24.51 23.71 -12.21
C ILE A 8 24.01 22.32 -12.58
N SER A 9 24.85 21.31 -12.40
CA SER A 9 24.45 19.91 -12.44
C SER A 9 23.54 19.62 -11.23
N ALA A 10 22.24 19.83 -11.42
CA ALA A 10 21.22 19.39 -10.47
C ALA A 10 20.99 17.89 -10.65
N ASN A 11 21.89 17.07 -10.14
CA ASN A 11 21.64 15.65 -9.95
C ASN A 11 20.74 15.49 -8.70
N VAL A 12 19.46 15.87 -8.81
CA VAL A 12 18.46 15.60 -7.77
C VAL A 12 17.97 14.18 -7.99
N PRO A 13 18.28 13.20 -7.12
CA PRO A 13 17.68 11.89 -7.24
C PRO A 13 16.18 12.05 -7.04
N ASN A 14 15.42 11.83 -8.12
CA ASN A 14 13.96 11.90 -8.16
C ASN A 14 13.35 10.67 -7.47
N SER A 15 13.85 10.31 -6.28
CA SER A 15 13.42 9.11 -5.54
C SER A 15 12.13 9.43 -4.80
N THR A 16 11.00 9.13 -5.43
CA THR A 16 9.68 9.17 -4.79
C THR A 16 9.65 8.18 -3.63
N SER A 17 9.22 8.61 -2.43
CA SER A 17 9.17 7.75 -1.25
C SER A 17 8.30 6.51 -1.49
N LYS A 18 8.61 5.42 -0.79
CA LYS A 18 7.84 4.15 -0.88
C LYS A 18 6.37 4.34 -0.52
N PHE A 19 6.09 5.23 0.44
CA PHE A 19 4.74 5.65 0.78
C PHE A 19 4.05 6.35 -0.41
N THR A 20 4.69 7.36 -1.01
CA THR A 20 4.11 8.06 -2.17
C THR A 20 3.85 7.12 -3.34
N GLN A 21 4.70 6.12 -3.57
CA GLN A 21 4.47 5.08 -4.57
C GLN A 21 3.23 4.21 -4.24
N THR A 22 3.07 3.83 -2.97
CA THR A 22 1.90 3.07 -2.49
C THR A 22 0.62 3.88 -2.66
N LEU A 23 0.64 5.16 -2.23
CA LEU A 23 -0.47 6.09 -2.38
C LEU A 23 -0.84 6.31 -3.85
N LYS A 24 0.16 6.48 -4.72
CA LYS A 24 -0.09 6.59 -6.17
C LYS A 24 -0.81 5.35 -6.71
N SER A 25 -0.36 4.15 -6.34
CA SER A 25 -1.02 2.92 -6.78
C SER A 25 -2.46 2.80 -6.30
N LEU A 26 -2.77 3.33 -5.11
CA LEU A 26 -4.12 3.38 -4.57
C LEU A 26 -5.00 4.39 -5.33
N LEU A 27 -4.45 5.56 -5.66
CA LEU A 27 -5.16 6.59 -6.44
C LEU A 27 -5.42 6.16 -7.87
N GLU A 28 -4.50 5.43 -8.50
CA GLU A 28 -4.67 4.85 -9.85
C GLU A 28 -5.90 3.94 -9.94
N LEU A 29 -6.37 3.35 -8.83
CA LEU A 29 -7.60 2.56 -8.81
C LEU A 29 -8.86 3.40 -9.05
N LEU A 30 -8.83 4.70 -8.74
CA LEU A 30 -9.96 5.61 -8.94
C LEU A 30 -10.15 6.03 -10.40
N ASP A 31 -9.13 5.82 -11.23
CA ASP A 31 -9.12 6.14 -12.66
C ASP A 31 -9.56 4.95 -13.53
N LEU A 32 -9.86 3.80 -12.93
CA LEU A 32 -10.39 2.62 -13.62
C LEU A 32 -11.85 2.84 -14.06
N GLU A 33 -12.27 2.07 -15.06
CA GLU A 33 -13.70 1.92 -15.38
C GLU A 33 -14.44 1.33 -14.17
N ASP A 34 -15.77 1.52 -14.09
CA ASP A 34 -16.52 1.06 -12.93
C ASP A 34 -16.53 -0.48 -12.85
N ASP A 35 -16.86 -1.17 -13.95
CA ASP A 35 -16.97 -2.63 -14.03
C ASP A 35 -16.50 -3.17 -15.39
N ASP A 36 -16.08 -4.44 -15.43
CA ASP A 36 -15.86 -5.22 -16.65
C ASP A 36 -16.62 -6.57 -16.63
N GLU A 37 -16.28 -7.50 -17.53
CA GLU A 37 -16.93 -8.83 -17.59
C GLU A 37 -16.62 -9.74 -16.39
N TYR A 38 -15.65 -9.38 -15.54
CA TYR A 38 -15.22 -10.12 -14.35
C TYR A 38 -15.64 -9.46 -13.04
N GLY A 39 -16.23 -8.27 -13.05
CA GLY A 39 -16.78 -7.61 -11.86
C GLY A 39 -16.38 -6.14 -11.74
N THR A 40 -16.43 -5.63 -10.52
CA THR A 40 -16.16 -4.23 -10.21
C THR A 40 -14.66 -3.96 -10.20
N LEU A 41 -14.19 -3.03 -11.04
CA LEU A 41 -12.78 -2.66 -11.13
C LEU A 41 -12.42 -1.52 -10.20
N ARG A 42 -13.34 -0.58 -10.02
CA ARG A 42 -13.14 0.60 -9.19
C ARG A 42 -13.47 0.30 -7.72
N PRO A 43 -12.67 0.77 -6.75
CA PRO A 43 -12.99 0.52 -5.36
C PRO A 43 -14.25 1.27 -4.93
N THR A 44 -15.00 0.65 -4.02
CA THR A 44 -16.08 1.33 -3.30
C THR A 44 -15.53 2.49 -2.45
N GLU A 45 -16.36 3.48 -2.20
CA GLU A 45 -15.99 4.63 -1.36
C GLU A 45 -15.61 4.20 0.07
N SER A 46 -16.31 3.21 0.63
CA SER A 46 -16.03 2.62 1.94
C SER A 46 -14.66 1.95 1.98
N ALA A 47 -14.34 1.11 0.99
CA ALA A 47 -13.04 0.44 0.92
C ALA A 47 -11.90 1.46 0.78
N PHE A 48 -12.07 2.46 -0.09
CA PHE A 48 -11.08 3.51 -0.31
C PHE A 48 -10.82 4.34 0.96
N LYS A 49 -11.88 4.83 1.62
CA LYS A 49 -11.77 5.61 2.87
C LYS A 49 -11.11 4.82 3.99
N THR A 50 -11.49 3.56 4.15
CA THR A 50 -10.89 2.70 5.18
C THR A 50 -9.40 2.47 4.90
N THR A 51 -9.07 2.17 3.64
CA THR A 51 -7.69 1.92 3.23
C THR A 51 -6.80 3.15 3.40
N ILE A 52 -7.25 4.33 2.94
CA ILE A 52 -6.44 5.55 3.02
C ILE A 52 -6.16 5.95 4.47
N ASN A 53 -7.15 5.81 5.37
CA ASN A 53 -6.98 6.10 6.79
C ASN A 53 -5.92 5.19 7.41
N LEU A 54 -6.00 3.87 7.18
CA LEU A 54 -5.05 2.90 7.73
C LEU A 54 -3.62 3.13 7.25
N ILE A 55 -3.42 3.41 5.95
CA ILE A 55 -2.06 3.61 5.43
C ILE A 55 -1.47 4.96 5.83
N VAL A 56 -2.29 6.01 5.99
CA VAL A 56 -1.84 7.30 6.49
C VAL A 56 -1.45 7.18 7.95
N GLU A 57 -2.28 6.57 8.80
CA GLU A 57 -1.95 6.28 10.20
C GLU A 57 -0.65 5.48 10.30
N ALA A 58 -0.51 4.40 9.52
CA ALA A 58 0.72 3.61 9.54
C ALA A 58 1.96 4.39 9.05
N TYR A 59 1.80 5.29 8.09
CA TYR A 59 2.87 6.16 7.64
C TYR A 59 3.28 7.21 8.69
N GLU A 60 2.32 7.78 9.41
CA GLU A 60 2.60 8.72 10.53
C GLU A 60 3.49 8.07 11.61
N HIS A 61 3.36 6.76 11.80
CA HIS A 61 4.18 5.99 12.74
C HIS A 61 5.54 5.54 12.15
N LEU A 62 5.57 5.06 10.91
CA LEU A 62 6.77 4.44 10.30
C LEU A 62 7.69 5.45 9.60
N GLY A 63 7.13 6.56 9.09
CA GLY A 63 7.84 7.54 8.27
C GLY A 63 8.54 6.89 7.08
N GLU A 64 9.84 7.16 6.93
CA GLU A 64 10.67 6.64 5.83
C GLU A 64 10.82 5.11 5.83
N HIS A 65 10.54 4.45 6.95
CA HIS A 65 10.56 2.98 7.04
C HIS A 65 9.31 2.33 6.42
N PHE A 66 8.29 3.10 6.03
CA PHE A 66 7.11 2.54 5.39
C PHE A 66 7.49 1.73 4.13
N PRO A 67 7.18 0.43 4.07
CA PRO A 67 7.57 -0.40 2.94
C PRO A 67 6.68 -0.11 1.72
N GLN A 68 7.22 -0.33 0.52
CA GLN A 68 6.45 -0.14 -0.71
C GLN A 68 5.40 -1.24 -0.87
N GLY A 69 4.14 -0.84 -0.89
CA GLY A 69 3.00 -1.70 -1.20
C GLY A 69 2.46 -1.45 -2.60
N ARG A 70 1.60 -2.34 -3.07
CA ARG A 70 0.84 -2.18 -4.31
C ARG A 70 -0.63 -2.44 -4.08
N ALA A 71 -1.47 -1.47 -4.43
CA ALA A 71 -2.91 -1.58 -4.35
C ALA A 71 -3.51 -2.32 -5.57
N SER A 72 -4.64 -2.99 -5.35
CA SER A 72 -5.49 -3.63 -6.36
C SER A 72 -6.91 -3.75 -5.83
N THR A 73 -7.89 -3.76 -6.72
CA THR A 73 -9.29 -4.06 -6.38
C THR A 73 -9.56 -5.57 -6.51
N ASP A 74 -10.50 -6.11 -5.73
CA ASP A 74 -11.13 -7.41 -6.02
C ASP A 74 -12.35 -7.24 -6.95
N ASP A 75 -13.10 -8.32 -7.19
CA ASP A 75 -14.25 -8.37 -8.08
C ASP A 75 -15.52 -7.67 -7.54
N GLU A 76 -15.48 -7.19 -6.30
CA GLU A 76 -16.61 -6.52 -5.64
C GLU A 76 -16.31 -5.05 -5.28
N GLY A 77 -15.13 -4.52 -5.63
CA GLY A 77 -14.73 -3.17 -5.27
C GLY A 77 -14.07 -3.05 -3.88
N GLY A 78 -13.65 -4.15 -3.27
CA GLY A 78 -12.77 -4.20 -2.10
C GLY A 78 -11.32 -3.92 -2.49
N ILE A 79 -10.50 -3.44 -1.55
CA ILE A 79 -9.11 -3.06 -1.80
C ILE A 79 -8.16 -4.04 -1.11
N ARG A 80 -7.12 -4.45 -1.84
CA ARG A 80 -5.95 -5.17 -1.33
C ARG A 80 -4.70 -4.31 -1.50
N ILE A 81 -3.95 -4.08 -0.43
CA ILE A 81 -2.57 -3.59 -0.52
C ILE A 81 -1.63 -4.72 -0.16
N ASN A 82 -0.76 -5.06 -1.11
CA ASN A 82 0.20 -6.16 -0.96
C ASN A 82 1.63 -5.62 -0.79
N TRP A 83 2.30 -6.08 0.26
CA TRP A 83 3.74 -5.98 0.46
C TRP A 83 4.36 -7.36 0.30
N LYS A 84 5.41 -7.47 -0.53
CA LYS A 84 6.07 -8.74 -0.85
C LYS A 84 7.58 -8.58 -0.80
N ASN A 85 8.24 -9.46 -0.05
CA ASN A 85 9.70 -9.56 -0.03
C ASN A 85 10.07 -10.98 -0.48
N ARG A 86 10.46 -11.12 -1.76
CA ARG A 86 10.81 -12.42 -2.35
C ARG A 86 12.10 -13.01 -1.81
N ALA A 87 13.01 -12.18 -1.28
CA ALA A 87 14.30 -12.65 -0.78
C ALA A 87 14.14 -13.39 0.57
N GLN A 88 13.18 -12.96 1.39
CA GLN A 88 12.88 -13.55 2.69
C GLN A 88 11.59 -14.38 2.72
N ASP A 89 10.95 -14.56 1.56
CA ASP A 89 9.63 -15.17 1.40
C ASP A 89 8.57 -14.63 2.37
N LEU A 90 8.47 -13.29 2.45
CA LEU A 90 7.51 -12.59 3.29
C LEU A 90 6.38 -11.96 2.47
N ARG A 91 5.17 -12.00 3.02
CA ARG A 91 4.02 -11.25 2.51
C ARG A 91 3.26 -10.61 3.66
N VAL A 92 2.82 -9.38 3.45
CA VAL A 92 1.74 -8.75 4.22
C VAL A 92 0.69 -8.28 3.21
N CYS A 93 -0.58 -8.50 3.51
CA CYS A 93 -1.70 -8.02 2.71
C CYS A 93 -2.74 -7.39 3.62
N LEU A 94 -2.98 -6.10 3.46
CA LEU A 94 -4.15 -5.42 4.01
C LEU A 94 -5.32 -5.65 3.06
N PHE A 95 -6.43 -6.15 3.57
CA PHE A 95 -7.69 -6.22 2.85
C PHE A 95 -8.75 -5.33 3.51
N CYS A 96 -9.36 -4.46 2.72
CA CYS A 96 -10.50 -3.63 3.12
C CYS A 96 -11.69 -3.98 2.21
N PRO A 97 -12.76 -4.59 2.74
CA PRO A 97 -13.87 -5.09 1.93
C PRO A 97 -14.68 -3.95 1.28
N SER A 98 -15.44 -4.31 0.25
CA SER A 98 -16.35 -3.43 -0.49
C SER A 98 -17.48 -2.88 0.41
N ASN A 99 -17.91 -3.67 1.40
CA ASN A 99 -19.04 -3.39 2.27
C ASN A 99 -18.65 -3.50 3.75
N LEU A 100 -19.44 -2.85 4.62
CA LEU A 100 -19.19 -2.80 6.07
C LEU A 100 -19.67 -4.03 6.84
N SER A 101 -20.38 -4.97 6.20
CA SER A 101 -20.78 -6.23 6.83
C SER A 101 -19.63 -7.24 6.90
N GLU A 102 -18.67 -7.11 5.99
CA GLU A 102 -17.43 -7.86 6.01
C GLU A 102 -16.36 -7.18 6.85
N LYS A 103 -15.43 -7.98 7.38
CA LYS A 103 -14.34 -7.48 8.19
C LYS A 103 -13.10 -7.29 7.33
N ALA A 104 -12.46 -6.13 7.49
CA ALA A 104 -11.08 -5.96 7.09
C ALA A 104 -10.19 -6.99 7.81
N TYR A 105 -9.10 -7.39 7.17
CA TYR A 105 -8.09 -8.22 7.80
C TYR A 105 -6.69 -7.87 7.31
N ILE A 106 -5.68 -8.24 8.09
CA ILE A 106 -4.28 -8.22 7.68
C ILE A 106 -3.78 -9.65 7.62
N TYR A 107 -3.55 -10.14 6.41
CA TYR A 107 -2.89 -11.41 6.18
C TYR A 107 -1.38 -11.22 6.23
N HIS A 108 -0.67 -12.14 6.87
CA HIS A 108 0.79 -12.17 6.90
C HIS A 108 1.32 -13.59 6.69
N GLN A 109 2.47 -13.70 6.04
CA GLN A 109 3.08 -14.98 5.69
C GLN A 109 4.60 -14.88 5.74
N LYS A 110 5.25 -15.93 6.25
CA LYS A 110 6.69 -16.20 6.15
C LYS A 110 6.90 -17.66 5.80
N ASN A 111 7.47 -17.94 4.63
CA ASN A 111 7.56 -19.30 4.10
C ASN A 111 6.16 -19.95 4.08
N ASP A 112 6.03 -21.14 4.68
CA ASP A 112 4.76 -21.88 4.79
C ASP A 112 3.89 -21.47 5.99
N GLU A 113 4.38 -20.60 6.88
CA GLU A 113 3.63 -20.11 8.04
C GLU A 113 2.82 -18.86 7.67
N TYR A 114 1.52 -18.88 7.95
CA TYR A 114 0.62 -17.75 7.68
C TYR A 114 -0.49 -17.63 8.72
N ALA A 115 -0.98 -16.41 8.92
CA ALA A 115 -2.23 -16.16 9.64
C ALA A 115 -2.86 -14.83 9.17
N SER A 116 -4.01 -14.50 9.75
CA SER A 116 -4.71 -13.23 9.53
C SER A 116 -5.15 -12.63 10.86
N ASP A 117 -5.01 -11.32 11.00
CA ASP A 117 -5.63 -10.53 12.07
C ASP A 117 -6.90 -9.85 11.57
N GLU A 118 -8.03 -10.09 12.25
CA GLU A 118 -9.31 -9.41 11.98
C GLU A 118 -9.47 -8.08 12.74
N GLN A 119 -8.62 -7.81 13.73
CA GLN A 119 -8.56 -6.49 14.36
C GLN A 119 -7.66 -5.60 13.53
N VAL A 120 -8.27 -4.82 12.62
CA VAL A 120 -7.55 -3.93 11.71
C VAL A 120 -7.64 -2.49 12.18
N ASP A 121 -6.51 -1.97 12.63
CA ASP A 121 -6.28 -0.58 12.98
C ASP A 121 -4.86 -0.17 12.56
N GLY A 122 -4.54 1.14 12.60
CA GLY A 122 -3.21 1.64 12.21
C GLY A 122 -2.08 0.99 13.02
N VAL A 123 -2.28 0.72 14.32
CA VAL A 123 -1.27 0.10 15.19
C VAL A 123 -0.95 -1.33 14.76
N THR A 124 -1.99 -2.11 14.42
CA THR A 124 -1.84 -3.49 13.97
C THR A 124 -1.18 -3.56 12.60
N LEU A 125 -1.48 -2.60 11.70
CA LEU A 125 -0.78 -2.48 10.43
C LEU A 125 0.70 -2.13 10.63
N VAL A 126 1.02 -1.15 11.48
CA VAL A 126 2.41 -0.78 11.82
C VAL A 126 3.18 -2.00 12.31
N ARG A 127 2.62 -2.79 13.24
CA ARG A 127 3.23 -4.01 13.75
C ARG A 127 3.67 -4.96 12.62
N TRP A 128 2.79 -5.21 11.65
CA TRP A 128 3.09 -6.13 10.55
C TRP A 128 4.05 -5.55 9.51
N LEU A 129 3.98 -4.25 9.25
CA LEU A 129 4.91 -3.59 8.35
C LEU A 129 6.32 -3.47 8.97
N ASP A 130 6.41 -3.26 10.28
CA ASP A 130 7.68 -3.32 11.02
C ASP A 130 8.28 -4.73 10.98
N TRP A 131 7.46 -5.75 11.25
CA TRP A 131 7.88 -7.14 11.10
C TRP A 131 8.36 -7.46 9.68
N PHE A 132 7.67 -6.96 8.66
CA PHE A 132 8.04 -7.12 7.25
C PHE A 132 9.39 -6.46 6.90
N ASN A 133 9.74 -5.38 7.59
CA ASN A 133 11.00 -4.67 7.40
C ASN A 133 12.21 -5.30 8.10
N GLN A 134 11.99 -6.30 8.97
CA GLN A 134 13.09 -6.96 9.68
C GLN A 134 13.98 -7.71 8.68
N PRO A 135 15.32 -7.70 8.90
CA PRO A 135 16.29 -8.32 8.01
C PRO A 135 16.21 -9.85 7.96
#